data_AF-A0A7C2E8F0-F1
#
_entry.id   AF-A0A7C2E8F0-F1
#
_cell.length_a   1.000
_cell.length_b   1.000
_cell.length_c   1.000
_cell.angle_alpha   90.00
_cell.angle_beta   90.00
_cell.angle_gamma   90.00
#
_symmetry.space_group_name_H-M   'P 1'
#
loop_
_entity.id
_entity.type
_entity.pdbx_description
1 polymer ?
#
loop_
_entity_poly.entity_id
_entity_poly.type
_entity_poly.pdbx_seq_one_letter_code
_entity_poly.pdbx_strand_id
1 'polypeptide(L)'
;GDIAPYKVAEVARALYDMGCYEISLGDTIGVGTPNKVTAMLNAVTEVVPVTKLAGHFHDTYGMAIANIHTALQAGVRTFDSSVAGLGGCPYAKGASGNVATEDVVYLLHGLGYHTGVDLEQLADTAWFIAEALVREPGSKYAKARGLRS
;
A
#
# COMPACT_ATOMS: atom_id res chain seq x y z
N GLY A 1 16.18 5.79 10.84
CA GLY A 1 16.66 4.72 11.75
C GLY A 1 15.53 3.74 11.97
N ASP A 2 15.82 2.52 12.42
CA ASP A 2 14.76 1.55 12.72
C ASP A 2 13.85 2.06 13.85
N ILE A 3 12.53 1.96 13.63
CA ILE A 3 11.51 2.31 14.62
C ILE A 3 11.08 1.02 15.33
N ALA A 4 11.12 1.03 16.65
CA ALA A 4 10.68 -0.12 17.43
C ALA A 4 9.15 -0.30 17.35
N PRO A 5 8.62 -1.52 17.14
CA PRO A 5 7.18 -1.80 17.02
C PRO A 5 6.30 -1.17 18.11
N TYR A 6 6.74 -1.21 19.37
CA TYR A 6 5.98 -0.67 20.49
C TYR A 6 5.75 0.84 20.39
N LYS A 7 6.64 1.58 19.72
CA LYS A 7 6.44 3.02 19.47
C LYS A 7 5.33 3.29 18.47
N VAL A 8 5.17 2.41 17.48
CA VAL A 8 4.04 2.47 16.56
C VAL A 8 2.74 2.17 17.30
N ALA A 9 2.74 1.16 18.17
CA ALA A 9 1.59 0.80 19.01
C ALA A 9 1.17 1.94 19.97
N GLU A 10 2.13 2.63 20.59
CA GLU A 10 1.89 3.78 21.47
C GLU A 10 1.12 4.90 20.75
N VAL A 11 1.59 5.27 19.55
CA VAL A 11 0.96 6.32 18.73
C VAL A 11 -0.39 5.86 18.18
N ALA A 12 -0.49 4.61 17.70
CA ALA A 12 -1.74 4.04 17.21
C ALA A 12 -2.82 4.04 18.31
N ARG A 13 -2.47 3.64 19.54
CA ARG A 13 -3.39 3.68 20.68
C ARG A 13 -3.84 5.10 20.97
N ALA A 14 -2.92 6.07 21.00
CA ALA A 14 -3.27 7.46 21.24
C ALA A 14 -4.27 8.00 20.21
N LEU A 15 -4.06 7.71 18.91
CA LEU A 15 -4.99 8.11 17.85
C LEU A 15 -6.35 7.42 17.99
N TYR A 16 -6.36 6.14 18.34
CA TYR A 16 -7.58 5.37 18.57
C TYR A 16 -8.39 5.94 19.74
N ASP A 17 -7.72 6.21 20.87
CA ASP A 17 -8.32 6.79 22.08
C ASP A 17 -8.85 8.22 21.84
N MET A 18 -8.25 8.96 20.91
CA MET A 18 -8.74 10.27 20.44
C MET A 18 -9.99 10.17 19.54
N GLY A 19 -10.41 8.97 19.17
CA GLY A 19 -11.63 8.73 18.38
C GLY A 19 -11.41 8.55 16.88
N CYS A 20 -10.17 8.32 16.41
CA CYS A 20 -9.95 7.93 15.02
C CYS A 20 -10.67 6.62 14.71
N TYR A 21 -11.52 6.62 13.67
CA TYR A 21 -12.30 5.44 13.30
C TYR A 21 -11.46 4.34 12.64
N GLU A 22 -10.30 4.71 12.07
CA GLU A 22 -9.31 3.85 11.42
C GLU A 22 -7.92 4.51 11.50
N ILE A 23 -6.86 3.70 11.57
CA ILE A 23 -5.46 4.15 11.63
C ILE A 23 -4.67 3.47 10.51
N SER A 24 -4.14 4.26 9.59
CA SER A 24 -3.27 3.76 8.53
C SER A 24 -1.81 3.72 8.97
N LEU A 25 -1.21 2.54 8.91
CA LEU A 25 0.16 2.26 9.34
C LEU A 25 1.10 2.42 8.14
N GLY A 26 1.87 3.50 8.16
CA GLY A 26 2.70 3.93 7.01
C GLY A 26 4.15 3.43 7.03
N ASP A 27 4.58 2.81 5.94
CA ASP A 27 5.99 2.66 5.54
C ASP A 27 6.33 3.74 4.51
N THR A 28 6.59 4.96 5.00
CA THR A 28 6.72 6.17 4.18
C THR A 28 7.97 6.20 3.30
N ILE A 29 8.96 5.36 3.58
CA ILE A 29 10.22 5.28 2.82
C ILE A 29 10.41 3.93 2.09
N GLY A 30 9.46 3.00 2.25
CA GLY A 30 9.43 1.72 1.55
C GLY A 30 10.52 0.73 1.98
N VAL A 31 11.08 0.88 3.19
CA VAL A 31 12.15 0.00 3.71
C VAL A 31 11.63 -1.16 4.55
N GLY A 32 10.31 -1.22 4.74
CA GLY A 32 9.64 -2.30 5.44
C GLY A 32 9.82 -3.62 4.72
N THR A 33 9.94 -4.69 5.49
CA THR A 33 9.98 -6.07 5.01
C THR A 33 8.91 -6.88 5.73
N PRO A 34 8.51 -8.05 5.20
CA PRO A 34 7.48 -8.89 5.83
C PRO A 34 7.69 -9.11 7.33
N ASN A 35 8.91 -9.42 7.77
CA ASN A 35 9.20 -9.62 9.20
C ASN A 35 9.01 -8.34 10.03
N LYS A 36 9.35 -7.16 9.48
CA LYS A 36 9.12 -5.87 10.14
C LYS A 36 7.64 -5.56 10.24
N VAL A 37 6.87 -5.85 9.18
CA VAL A 37 5.41 -5.68 9.17
C VAL A 37 4.75 -6.60 10.19
N THR A 38 5.13 -7.88 10.25
CA THR A 38 4.63 -8.83 11.26
C THR A 38 4.93 -8.34 12.67
N ALA A 39 6.16 -7.93 12.97
CA ALA A 39 6.54 -7.45 14.30
C ALA A 39 5.76 -6.18 14.69
N MET A 40 5.56 -5.27 13.74
CA MET A 40 4.78 -4.06 13.92
C MET A 40 3.30 -4.39 14.20
N LEU A 41 2.67 -5.23 13.37
CA LEU A 41 1.26 -5.60 13.53
C LEU A 41 1.02 -6.38 14.83
N ASN A 42 1.92 -7.28 15.23
CA ASN A 42 1.81 -7.96 16.52
C ASN A 42 1.72 -6.96 17.68
N ALA A 43 2.58 -5.95 17.70
CA ALA A 43 2.55 -4.92 18.74
C ALA A 43 1.30 -4.01 18.67
N VAL A 44 0.89 -3.60 17.47
CA VAL A 44 -0.27 -2.69 17.32
C VAL A 44 -1.59 -3.40 17.64
N THR A 45 -1.73 -4.66 17.26
CA THR A 45 -2.96 -5.44 17.48
C THR A 45 -3.22 -5.81 18.94
N GLU A 46 -2.22 -5.68 19.82
CA GLU A 46 -2.40 -5.77 21.28
C GLU A 46 -3.21 -4.59 21.86
N VAL A 47 -3.24 -3.45 21.16
CA VAL A 47 -3.82 -2.19 21.67
C VAL A 47 -4.90 -1.58 20.78
N VAL A 48 -4.94 -1.92 19.49
CA VAL A 48 -5.96 -1.45 18.54
C VAL A 48 -6.52 -2.66 17.78
N PRO A 49 -7.86 -2.83 17.68
CA PRO A 49 -8.45 -3.92 16.92
C PRO A 49 -7.98 -3.91 15.46
N VAL A 50 -7.63 -5.06 14.90
CA VAL A 50 -7.14 -5.16 13.51
C VAL A 50 -8.15 -4.62 12.47
N THR A 51 -9.44 -4.67 12.78
CA THR A 51 -10.53 -4.11 11.95
C THR A 51 -10.55 -2.58 11.91
N LYS A 52 -9.70 -1.92 12.70
CA LYS A 52 -9.50 -0.47 12.76
C LYS A 52 -8.15 -0.06 12.17
N LEU A 53 -7.44 -0.97 11.52
CA LEU A 53 -6.13 -0.74 10.95
C LEU A 53 -6.19 -0.79 9.41
N ALA A 54 -5.43 0.11 8.79
CA ALA A 54 -5.11 0.10 7.38
C ALA A 54 -3.58 0.02 7.19
N GLY A 55 -3.13 -0.39 6.00
CA GLY A 55 -1.71 -0.40 5.63
C GLY A 55 -1.38 0.54 4.48
N HIS A 56 -0.38 1.40 4.65
CA HIS A 56 0.14 2.28 3.60
C HIS A 56 1.61 1.94 3.33
N PHE A 57 1.89 1.24 2.23
CA PHE A 57 3.24 0.75 1.93
C PHE A 57 3.77 1.38 0.65
N HIS A 58 4.93 2.05 0.75
CA HIS A 58 5.66 2.52 -0.42
C HIS A 58 6.44 1.38 -1.08
N ASP A 59 6.53 1.40 -2.41
CA ASP A 59 7.21 0.35 -3.17
C ASP A 59 8.63 0.74 -3.59
N THR A 60 9.27 1.63 -2.82
CA THR A 60 10.60 2.19 -3.14
C THR A 60 11.67 1.11 -3.31
N TYR A 61 11.60 0.04 -2.52
CA TYR A 61 12.50 -1.10 -2.59
C TYR A 61 11.81 -2.39 -3.08
N GLY A 62 10.64 -2.29 -3.71
CA GLY A 62 9.92 -3.43 -4.29
C GLY A 62 9.25 -4.36 -3.28
N MET A 63 9.05 -3.90 -2.03
CA MET A 63 8.52 -4.72 -0.93
C MET A 63 7.03 -4.54 -0.69
N ALA A 64 6.35 -3.57 -1.33
CA ALA A 64 5.01 -3.17 -0.91
C ALA A 64 3.97 -4.30 -1.08
N ILE A 65 3.99 -5.02 -2.20
CA ILE A 65 3.08 -6.16 -2.45
C ILE A 65 3.32 -7.29 -1.42
N ALA A 66 4.59 -7.58 -1.10
CA ALA A 66 4.92 -8.57 -0.08
C ALA A 66 4.42 -8.15 1.30
N ASN A 67 4.61 -6.88 1.66
CA ASN A 67 4.15 -6.30 2.91
C ASN A 67 2.61 -6.28 3.03
N ILE A 68 1.90 -5.96 1.95
CA ILE A 68 0.43 -6.04 1.87
C ILE A 68 -0.02 -7.47 2.09
N HIS A 69 0.58 -8.45 1.40
CA HIS A 69 0.23 -9.85 1.59
C HIS A 69 0.44 -10.30 3.04
N THR A 70 1.54 -9.91 3.69
CA THR A 70 1.77 -10.18 5.12
C THR A 70 0.70 -9.54 6.00
N ALA A 71 0.36 -8.27 5.79
CA ALA A 71 -0.68 -7.59 6.55
C ALA A 71 -2.08 -8.21 6.33
N LEU A 72 -2.37 -8.66 5.11
CA LEU A 72 -3.60 -9.38 4.77
C LEU A 72 -3.71 -10.70 5.54
N GLN A 73 -2.61 -11.47 5.64
CA GLN A 73 -2.53 -12.69 6.45
C GLN A 73 -2.76 -12.42 7.95
N ALA A 74 -2.34 -11.25 8.44
CA ALA A 74 -2.56 -10.80 9.81
C ALA A 74 -3.98 -10.24 10.07
N GLY A 75 -4.84 -10.18 9.05
CA GLY A 75 -6.24 -9.76 9.20
C GLY A 75 -6.56 -8.33 8.77
N VAL A 76 -5.57 -7.54 8.32
CA VAL A 76 -5.81 -6.19 7.78
C VAL A 76 -6.60 -6.28 6.48
N ARG A 77 -7.57 -5.38 6.27
CA ARG A 77 -8.46 -5.39 5.08
C ARG A 77 -8.53 -4.07 4.33
N THR A 78 -7.93 -3.01 4.84
CA THR A 78 -7.84 -1.70 4.19
C THR A 78 -6.40 -1.43 3.79
N PHE A 79 -6.16 -1.05 2.54
CA PHE A 79 -4.81 -0.74 2.02
C PHE A 79 -4.83 0.53 1.19
N ASP A 80 -3.92 1.44 1.52
CA ASP A 80 -3.71 2.65 0.76
C ASP A 80 -2.79 2.36 -0.42
N SER A 81 -3.12 2.94 -1.57
CA SER A 81 -2.36 2.79 -2.82
C SER A 81 -2.61 4.00 -3.71
N SER A 82 -1.88 4.09 -4.82
CA SER A 82 -2.10 5.14 -5.80
C SER A 82 -2.22 4.58 -7.20
N VAL A 83 -3.21 5.05 -7.97
CA VAL A 83 -3.36 4.73 -9.40
C VAL A 83 -2.04 4.96 -10.12
N ALA A 84 -1.68 4.12 -11.09
CA ALA A 84 -0.43 4.15 -11.83
C ALA A 84 0.84 4.24 -10.96
N GLY A 85 0.79 3.91 -9.66
CA GLY A 85 1.89 4.17 -8.73
C GLY A 85 2.25 5.66 -8.63
N LEU A 86 1.28 6.58 -8.75
CA LEU A 86 1.56 8.02 -8.57
C LEU A 86 2.08 8.29 -7.15
N GLY A 87 2.86 9.35 -7.02
CA GLY A 87 3.69 9.62 -5.85
C GLY A 87 5.17 9.47 -6.17
N GLY A 88 6.00 9.67 -5.15
CA GLY A 88 7.43 9.86 -5.35
C GLY A 88 7.74 11.30 -5.76
N CYS A 89 8.89 11.81 -5.33
CA CYS A 89 9.30 13.17 -5.64
C CYS A 89 10.01 13.18 -7.01
N PRO A 90 9.60 14.02 -7.99
CA PRO A 90 10.32 14.18 -9.26
C PRO A 90 11.81 14.54 -9.06
N TYR A 91 12.12 15.14 -7.91
CA TYR A 91 13.45 15.57 -7.51
C TYR A 91 14.24 14.52 -6.70
N ALA A 92 13.59 13.43 -6.23
CA ALA A 92 14.26 12.34 -5.51
C ALA A 92 14.45 11.14 -6.45
N LYS A 93 15.63 11.07 -7.10
CA LYS A 93 15.99 9.95 -7.98
C LYS A 93 15.90 8.62 -7.23
N GLY A 94 14.92 7.79 -7.58
CA GLY A 94 14.86 6.37 -7.19
C GLY A 94 13.72 5.98 -6.24
N ALA A 95 12.94 6.91 -5.71
CA ALA A 95 11.75 6.56 -4.93
C ALA A 95 10.54 6.39 -5.86
N SER A 96 10.17 5.14 -6.17
CA SER A 96 8.94 4.82 -6.93
C SER A 96 7.67 5.38 -6.27
N GLY A 97 7.71 5.62 -4.95
CA GLY A 97 6.62 6.23 -4.20
C GLY A 97 5.64 5.17 -3.69
N ASN A 98 4.35 5.45 -3.85
CA ASN A 98 3.27 4.56 -3.41
C ASN A 98 3.26 3.26 -4.23
N VAL A 99 2.74 2.20 -3.64
CA VAL A 99 2.34 1.00 -4.40
C VAL A 99 1.24 1.34 -5.41
N ALA A 100 1.32 0.74 -6.60
CA ALA A 100 0.34 0.94 -7.64
C ALA A 100 -0.98 0.21 -7.33
N THR A 101 -2.12 0.89 -7.39
CA THR A 101 -3.43 0.32 -7.04
C THR A 101 -3.76 -0.89 -7.90
N GLU A 102 -3.39 -0.89 -9.18
CA GLU A 102 -3.59 -1.98 -10.13
C GLU A 102 -2.88 -3.26 -9.66
N ASP A 103 -1.65 -3.13 -9.16
CA ASP A 103 -0.84 -4.26 -8.72
C ASP A 103 -1.40 -4.84 -7.40
N VAL A 104 -1.97 -3.98 -6.55
CA VAL A 104 -2.70 -4.40 -5.32
C VAL A 104 -3.99 -5.12 -5.69
N VAL A 105 -4.80 -4.57 -6.58
CA VAL A 105 -6.07 -5.20 -7.00
C VAL A 105 -5.79 -6.53 -7.72
N TYR A 106 -4.75 -6.60 -8.54
CA TYR A 106 -4.30 -7.84 -9.17
C TYR A 106 -3.95 -8.92 -8.13
N LEU A 107 -3.16 -8.57 -7.09
CA LEU A 107 -2.89 -9.48 -5.97
C LEU A 107 -4.19 -9.95 -5.31
N LEU A 108 -5.06 -9.02 -4.93
CA LEU A 108 -6.28 -9.32 -4.17
C LEU A 108 -7.23 -10.21 -4.96
N HIS A 109 -7.47 -9.91 -6.24
CA HIS A 109 -8.28 -10.74 -7.13
C HIS A 109 -7.67 -12.13 -7.33
N GLY A 110 -6.35 -12.21 -7.53
CA GLY A 110 -5.64 -13.48 -7.67
C GLY A 110 -5.70 -14.37 -6.43
N LEU A 111 -5.83 -13.76 -5.25
CA LEU A 111 -6.05 -14.45 -3.97
C LEU A 111 -7.54 -14.74 -3.68
N GLY A 112 -8.46 -14.35 -4.57
CA GLY A 112 -9.90 -14.58 -4.43
C GLY A 112 -10.64 -13.55 -3.56
N TYR A 113 -10.03 -12.41 -3.24
CA TYR A 113 -10.70 -11.34 -2.50
C TYR A 113 -11.54 -10.45 -3.42
N HIS A 114 -12.71 -10.07 -2.95
CA HIS A 114 -13.58 -9.11 -3.61
C HIS A 114 -13.20 -7.68 -3.21
N THR A 115 -12.90 -6.82 -4.19
CA THR A 115 -12.59 -5.40 -3.97
C THR A 115 -13.68 -4.45 -4.47
N GLY A 116 -14.58 -4.93 -5.35
CA GLY A 116 -15.54 -4.08 -6.06
C GLY A 116 -14.93 -3.18 -7.14
N VAL A 117 -13.63 -3.35 -7.44
CA VAL A 117 -12.90 -2.57 -8.45
C VAL A 117 -12.81 -3.36 -9.75
N ASP A 118 -13.15 -2.71 -10.87
CA ASP A 118 -12.88 -3.23 -12.21
C ASP A 118 -11.41 -2.96 -12.56
N LEU A 119 -10.62 -4.04 -12.61
CA LEU A 119 -9.18 -3.95 -12.83
C LEU A 119 -8.80 -3.45 -14.23
N GLU A 120 -9.64 -3.72 -15.24
CA GLU A 120 -9.37 -3.27 -16.61
C GLU A 120 -9.68 -1.77 -16.76
N GLN A 121 -10.81 -1.30 -16.21
CA GLN A 121 -11.11 0.15 -16.18
C GLN A 121 -10.08 0.92 -15.33
N LEU A 122 -9.56 0.31 -14.27
CA LEU A 122 -8.48 0.90 -13.48
C LEU A 122 -7.19 1.03 -14.30
N ALA A 123 -6.82 0.01 -15.08
CA ALA A 123 -5.64 0.07 -15.97
C ALA A 123 -5.79 1.16 -17.05
N ASP A 124 -7.00 1.34 -17.60
CA ASP A 124 -7.28 2.43 -18.54
C ASP A 124 -7.10 3.81 -17.87
N THR A 125 -7.54 3.95 -16.62
CA THR A 125 -7.32 5.16 -15.81
C THR A 125 -5.83 5.41 -15.53
N ALA A 126 -5.07 4.34 -15.29
CA ALA A 126 -3.62 4.40 -15.08
C ALA A 126 -2.89 4.98 -16.29
N TRP A 127 -3.27 4.54 -17.49
CA TRP A 127 -2.72 5.04 -18.73
C TRP A 127 -3.14 6.48 -19.02
N PHE A 128 -4.41 6.83 -18.83
CA PHE A 128 -4.90 8.20 -19.00
C PHE A 128 -4.05 9.21 -18.21
N ILE A 129 -3.79 8.95 -16.92
CA ILE A 129 -3.00 9.88 -16.10
C ILE A 129 -1.51 9.83 -16.42
N ALA A 130 -0.99 8.67 -16.83
CA ALA A 130 0.41 8.52 -17.24
C ALA A 130 0.70 9.35 -18.50
N GLU A 131 -0.19 9.29 -19.51
CA GLU A 131 -0.12 10.11 -20.73
C GLU A 131 -0.18 11.60 -20.43
N ALA A 132 -1.11 12.03 -19.58
CA ALA A 132 -1.24 13.43 -19.17
C ALA A 132 0.03 13.96 -18.46
N LEU A 133 0.77 13.08 -17.78
CA LEU A 133 2.04 13.38 -17.12
C LEU A 133 3.27 13.11 -18.00
N VAL A 134 3.06 12.71 -19.27
CA VAL A 134 4.13 12.41 -20.25
C VAL A 134 5.15 11.41 -19.67
N ARG A 135 4.65 10.34 -19.04
CA ARG A 135 5.46 9.25 -18.48
C ARG A 135 4.75 7.91 -18.59
N GLU A 136 5.47 6.82 -18.42
CA GLU A 136 4.84 5.50 -18.29
C GLU A 136 4.19 5.33 -16.91
N PRO A 137 3.13 4.51 -16.78
CA PRO A 137 2.56 4.17 -15.47
C PRO A 137 3.57 3.38 -14.63
N GLY A 138 3.58 3.57 -13.32
CA GLY A 138 4.42 2.79 -12.39
C GLY A 138 3.94 1.35 -12.19
N SER A 139 2.66 1.07 -12.43
CA SER A 139 2.07 -0.27 -12.31
C SER A 139 2.71 -1.28 -13.26
N LYS A 140 3.04 -2.46 -12.75
CA LYS A 140 3.49 -3.59 -13.58
C LYS A 140 2.33 -4.22 -14.34
N TYR A 141 1.15 -4.31 -13.74
CA TYR A 141 -0.05 -4.82 -14.38
C TYR A 141 -0.44 -3.96 -15.59
N ALA A 142 -0.58 -2.64 -15.42
CA ALA A 142 -0.96 -1.73 -16.51
C ALA A 142 0.01 -1.78 -17.69
N LYS A 143 1.32 -1.84 -17.41
CA LYS A 143 2.36 -2.02 -18.46
C LYS A 143 2.19 -3.33 -19.21
N ALA A 144 1.93 -4.44 -18.50
CA ALA A 144 1.76 -5.74 -19.13
C ALA A 144 0.50 -5.82 -20.00
N ARG A 145 -0.56 -5.08 -19.64
CA ARG A 145 -1.78 -4.98 -20.46
C ARG A 145 -1.63 -4.07 -21.68
N GLY A 146 -0.75 -3.07 -21.60
CA GLY A 146 -0.52 -2.08 -22.66
C GLY A 146 -1.64 -1.05 -22.76
N LEU A 147 -1.44 -0.04 -23.60
CA LEU A 147 -2.48 0.92 -24.00
C LEU A 147 -3.54 0.21 -24.83
N ARG A 148 -4.82 0.40 -24.50
CA ARG A 148 -5.90 0.00 -25.40
C ARG A 148 -5.99 1.02 -26.54
N SER A 149 -5.90 0.51 -27.77
CA SER A 149 -6.09 1.26 -29.01
C SER A 149 -7.54 1.63 -29.26
#